data_AF-A0A2V2ATJ5-F1
#
_entry.id   AF-A0A2V2ATJ5-F1
#
_cell.length_a   1.000
_cell.length_b   1.000
_cell.length_c   1.000
_cell.angle_alpha   90.00
_cell.angle_beta   90.00
_cell.angle_gamma   90.00
#
_symmetry.space_group_name_H-M   'P 1'
#
loop_
_entity.id
_entity.type
_entity.pdbx_description
1 polymer ?
#
loop_
_entity_poly.entity_id
_entity_poly.type
_entity_poly.pdbx_seq_one_letter_code
_entity_poly.pdbx_strand_id
1 'polypeptide(L)'
;MEAEDEEQMLLATATAHPERLSRIRWLHEGDFTVPSYAALFACLTQLVRRGAPVDPITLLWEAQQRGLLHKGFGPAEFLDLVSHPAGAPEYWGQKILQRALLSQAASVAARIEALTADPATSVHQLATGSRRALAALSSTRARWYLATSDPVEGALVPQSTASRIPSVRNPTAPAGPAARTPARPGR
;
A
#
# COMPACT_ATOMS: atom_id res chain seq x y z
N MET A 1 -18.25 14.76 -10.29
CA MET A 1 -18.26 14.21 -11.65
C MET A 1 -16.92 13.57 -11.99
N GLU A 2 -15.89 14.28 -12.47
CA GLU A 2 -14.66 13.59 -12.94
C GLU A 2 -14.01 12.63 -11.91
N ALA A 3 -13.95 13.04 -10.63
CA ALA A 3 -13.41 12.17 -9.57
C ALA A 3 -14.24 10.91 -9.30
N GLU A 4 -15.57 11.03 -9.38
CA GLU A 4 -16.52 9.94 -9.17
C GLU A 4 -16.48 8.98 -10.36
N ASP A 5 -16.41 9.52 -11.58
CA ASP A 5 -16.30 8.76 -12.81
C ASP A 5 -15.02 7.92 -12.84
N GLU A 6 -13.89 8.47 -12.38
CA GLU A 6 -12.63 7.74 -12.23
C GLU A 6 -12.71 6.60 -11.21
N GLU A 7 -13.36 6.84 -10.07
CA GLU A 7 -13.55 5.83 -9.02
C GLU A 7 -14.52 4.73 -9.46
N GLN A 8 -15.60 5.09 -10.14
CA GLN A 8 -16.51 4.15 -10.79
C GLN A 8 -15.75 3.29 -11.81
N MET A 9 -14.93 3.90 -12.67
CA MET A 9 -14.21 3.17 -13.71
C MET A 9 -13.15 2.23 -13.12
N LEU A 10 -12.49 2.62 -12.02
CA LEU A 10 -11.65 1.71 -11.26
C LEU A 10 -12.46 0.49 -10.76
N LEU A 11 -13.63 0.70 -10.15
CA LEU A 11 -14.45 -0.39 -9.64
C LEU A 11 -14.92 -1.33 -10.74
N ALA A 12 -15.38 -0.79 -11.88
CA ALA A 12 -15.79 -1.59 -13.04
C ALA A 12 -14.61 -2.42 -13.58
N THR A 13 -13.47 -1.78 -13.86
CA THR A 13 -12.29 -2.47 -14.42
C THR A 13 -11.67 -3.46 -13.44
N ALA A 14 -11.65 -3.17 -12.13
CA ALA A 14 -11.16 -4.08 -11.11
C ALA A 14 -12.08 -5.29 -10.89
N THR A 15 -13.39 -5.12 -11.08
CA THR A 15 -14.36 -6.23 -11.02
C THR A 15 -14.22 -7.13 -12.25
N ALA A 16 -13.97 -6.56 -13.43
CA ALA A 16 -13.75 -7.29 -14.67
C ALA A 16 -12.38 -8.01 -14.73
N HIS A 17 -11.35 -7.44 -14.09
CA HIS A 17 -9.98 -7.94 -14.10
C HIS A 17 -9.40 -8.07 -12.68
N PRO A 18 -9.99 -8.92 -11.82
CA PRO A 18 -9.61 -9.04 -10.41
C PRO A 18 -8.15 -9.47 -10.20
N GLU A 19 -7.57 -10.21 -11.15
CA GLU A 19 -6.16 -10.62 -11.14
C GLU A 19 -5.19 -9.41 -11.13
N ARG A 20 -5.61 -8.29 -11.72
CA ARG A 20 -4.80 -7.06 -11.79
C ARG A 20 -4.80 -6.26 -10.49
N LEU A 21 -5.69 -6.56 -9.54
CA LEU A 21 -5.65 -5.92 -8.21
C LEU A 21 -4.32 -6.12 -7.48
N SER A 22 -3.64 -7.23 -7.77
CA SER A 22 -2.32 -7.51 -7.22
C SER A 22 -1.28 -6.43 -7.56
N ARG A 23 -1.48 -5.69 -8.67
CA ARG A 23 -0.60 -4.63 -9.17
C ARG A 23 -0.92 -3.25 -8.59
N ILE A 24 -2.06 -3.10 -7.91
CA ILE A 24 -2.49 -1.83 -7.30
C ILE A 24 -2.57 -1.90 -5.77
N ARG A 25 -1.77 -2.78 -5.13
CA ARG A 25 -1.73 -2.92 -3.67
C ARG A 25 -1.33 -1.64 -2.91
N TRP A 26 -0.81 -0.65 -3.61
CA TRP A 26 -0.48 0.67 -3.10
C TRP A 26 -1.69 1.60 -2.98
N LEU A 27 -2.84 1.25 -3.55
CA LEU A 27 -4.07 2.02 -3.43
C LEU A 27 -4.88 1.54 -2.22
N HIS A 28 -5.37 2.48 -1.42
CA HIS A 28 -6.19 2.19 -0.25
C HIS A 28 -7.59 2.79 -0.38
N GLU A 29 -8.54 2.22 0.35
CA GLU A 29 -9.92 2.74 0.46
C GLU A 29 -9.97 4.21 0.91
N GLY A 30 -9.02 4.66 1.74
CA GLY A 30 -8.93 6.06 2.17
C GLY A 30 -8.47 7.05 1.09
N ASP A 31 -8.06 6.57 -0.09
CA ASP A 31 -7.71 7.42 -1.24
C ASP A 31 -8.96 7.82 -2.05
N PHE A 32 -10.10 7.16 -1.82
CA PHE A 32 -11.37 7.45 -2.50
C PHE A 32 -12.06 8.68 -1.90
N THR A 33 -12.79 9.38 -2.75
CA THR A 33 -13.59 10.56 -2.43
C THR A 33 -15.01 10.16 -2.05
N VAL A 34 -15.54 9.12 -2.69
CA VAL A 34 -16.89 8.60 -2.43
C VAL A 34 -16.82 7.45 -1.42
N PRO A 35 -17.41 7.59 -0.21
CA PRO A 35 -17.32 6.56 0.83
C PRO A 35 -17.92 5.21 0.42
N SER A 36 -18.98 5.19 -0.38
CA SER A 36 -19.56 3.94 -0.89
C SER A 36 -18.61 3.22 -1.85
N TYR A 37 -17.90 3.95 -2.72
CA TYR A 37 -16.89 3.37 -3.61
C TYR A 37 -15.66 2.87 -2.86
N ALA A 38 -15.22 3.60 -1.82
CA ALA A 38 -14.19 3.15 -0.90
C ALA A 38 -14.55 1.79 -0.28
N ALA A 39 -15.79 1.67 0.22
CA ALA A 39 -16.28 0.45 0.84
C ALA A 39 -16.41 -0.70 -0.18
N LEU A 40 -16.84 -0.43 -1.42
CA LEU A 40 -16.87 -1.42 -2.50
C LEU A 40 -15.47 -1.92 -2.86
N PHE A 41 -14.49 -1.01 -2.95
CA PHE A 41 -13.09 -1.37 -3.18
C PHE A 41 -12.55 -2.24 -2.04
N ALA A 42 -12.90 -1.93 -0.79
CA ALA A 42 -12.55 -2.77 0.36
C ALA A 42 -13.14 -4.19 0.27
N CYS A 43 -14.40 -4.32 -0.19
CA CYS A 43 -15.03 -5.62 -0.45
C CYS A 43 -14.26 -6.39 -1.52
N LEU A 44 -13.99 -5.74 -2.65
CA LEU A 44 -13.33 -6.30 -3.81
C LEU A 44 -11.91 -6.79 -3.45
N THR A 45 -11.12 -5.97 -2.75
CA THR A 45 -9.80 -6.38 -2.28
C THR A 45 -9.87 -7.51 -1.26
N GLN A 46 -10.89 -7.56 -0.39
CA GLN A 46 -11.06 -8.66 0.55
C GLN A 46 -11.42 -9.97 -0.14
N LEU A 47 -12.26 -9.95 -1.18
CA LEU A 47 -12.57 -11.11 -2.02
C LEU A 47 -11.29 -11.70 -2.62
N VAL A 48 -10.45 -10.85 -3.23
CA VAL A 48 -9.19 -11.30 -3.81
C VAL A 48 -8.22 -11.81 -2.74
N ARG A 49 -8.10 -11.13 -1.59
CA ARG A 49 -7.22 -11.58 -0.51
C ARG A 49 -7.58 -12.97 0.02
N ARG A 50 -8.88 -13.32 0.08
CA ARG A 50 -9.34 -14.63 0.54
C ARG A 50 -9.40 -15.70 -0.58
N GLY A 51 -9.02 -15.35 -1.80
CA GLY A 51 -9.09 -16.25 -2.96
C GLY A 51 -10.52 -16.60 -3.38
N ALA A 52 -11.51 -15.77 -3.03
CA ALA A 52 -12.88 -15.98 -3.47
C ALA A 52 -13.06 -15.54 -4.93
N PRO A 53 -14.04 -16.12 -5.66
CA PRO A 53 -14.38 -15.62 -6.99
C PRO A 53 -14.78 -14.15 -6.92
N VAL A 54 -14.40 -13.40 -7.94
CA VAL A 54 -14.80 -12.01 -8.12
C VAL A 54 -15.53 -11.90 -9.44
N ASP A 55 -16.80 -11.54 -9.33
CA ASP A 55 -17.69 -11.22 -10.42
C ASP A 55 -18.73 -10.19 -9.90
N PRO A 56 -19.44 -9.47 -10.78
CA PRO A 56 -20.42 -8.47 -10.36
C PRO A 56 -21.48 -8.98 -9.38
N ILE A 57 -21.96 -10.22 -9.54
CA ILE A 57 -22.99 -10.78 -8.67
C ILE A 57 -22.41 -11.11 -7.29
N THR A 58 -21.21 -11.68 -7.24
CA THR A 58 -20.53 -11.95 -5.96
C THR A 58 -20.21 -10.66 -5.22
N LEU A 59 -19.76 -9.61 -5.92
CA LEU A 59 -19.48 -8.32 -5.31
C LEU A 59 -20.76 -7.63 -4.82
N LEU A 60 -21.86 -7.70 -5.57
CA LEU A 60 -23.18 -7.22 -5.15
C LEU A 60 -23.63 -7.91 -3.86
N TRP A 61 -23.48 -9.24 -3.79
CA TRP A 61 -23.83 -10.00 -2.59
C TRP A 61 -23.00 -9.56 -1.37
N GLU A 62 -21.68 -9.40 -1.51
CA GLU A 62 -20.82 -8.87 -0.45
C GLU A 62 -21.23 -7.45 -0.03
N ALA A 63 -21.54 -6.58 -0.99
CA ALA A 63 -21.99 -5.22 -0.73
C ALA A 63 -23.30 -5.20 0.06
N GLN A 64 -24.25 -6.08 -0.28
CA GLN A 64 -25.49 -6.25 0.46
C GLN A 64 -25.26 -6.73 1.89
N GLN A 65 -24.40 -7.74 2.09
CA GLN A 65 -24.09 -8.26 3.44
C GLN A 65 -23.45 -7.21 4.35
N ARG A 66 -22.78 -6.22 3.78
CA ARG A 66 -22.18 -5.09 4.52
C ARG A 66 -23.09 -3.89 4.66
N GLY A 67 -24.33 -3.96 4.16
CA GLY A 67 -25.28 -2.86 4.22
C GLY A 67 -24.88 -1.66 3.35
N LEU A 68 -24.14 -1.87 2.26
CA LEU A 68 -23.76 -0.80 1.34
C LEU A 68 -24.89 -0.38 0.39
N LEU A 69 -25.93 -1.21 0.27
CA LEU A 69 -27.12 -0.89 -0.50
C LEU A 69 -28.08 -0.04 0.34
N HIS A 70 -28.59 1.04 -0.26
CA HIS A 70 -29.51 1.97 0.39
C HIS A 70 -30.54 2.50 -0.61
N LYS A 71 -31.50 3.30 -0.12
CA LYS A 71 -32.47 3.96 -0.99
C LYS A 71 -31.72 4.85 -1.98
N GLY A 72 -31.82 4.54 -3.29
CA GLY A 72 -31.10 5.23 -4.37
C GLY A 72 -29.79 4.57 -4.83
N PHE A 73 -29.33 3.50 -4.16
CA PHE A 73 -28.21 2.67 -4.62
C PHE A 73 -28.54 1.21 -4.34
N GLY A 74 -29.34 0.62 -5.23
CA GLY A 74 -29.81 -0.75 -5.15
C GLY A 74 -29.04 -1.68 -6.09
N PRO A 75 -29.51 -2.93 -6.23
CA PRO A 75 -28.88 -3.93 -7.09
C PRO A 75 -28.72 -3.50 -8.55
N ALA A 76 -29.73 -2.83 -9.12
CA ALA A 76 -29.68 -2.40 -10.52
C ALA A 76 -28.64 -1.30 -10.73
N GLU A 77 -28.60 -0.30 -9.84
CA GLU A 77 -27.63 0.80 -9.88
C GLU A 77 -26.21 0.28 -9.66
N PHE A 78 -26.03 -0.67 -8.76
CA PHE A 78 -24.73 -1.33 -8.56
C PHE A 78 -24.28 -2.09 -9.81
N LEU A 79 -25.18 -2.86 -10.45
CA LEU A 79 -24.81 -3.61 -11.65
C LEU A 79 -24.46 -2.68 -12.80
N ASP A 80 -25.21 -1.59 -12.98
CA ASP A 80 -24.90 -0.57 -13.98
C ASP A 80 -23.51 0.08 -13.75
N LEU A 81 -23.20 0.39 -12.48
CA LEU A 81 -21.90 0.94 -12.06
C LEU A 81 -20.71 0.13 -12.59
N VAL A 82 -20.81 -1.21 -12.54
CA VAL A 82 -19.70 -2.13 -12.91
C VAL A 82 -19.84 -2.72 -14.31
N SER A 83 -20.91 -2.41 -15.06
CA SER A 83 -21.23 -3.05 -16.35
C SER A 83 -20.34 -2.62 -17.51
N HIS A 84 -19.70 -1.45 -17.43
CA HIS A 84 -18.99 -0.84 -18.57
C HIS A 84 -17.50 -0.58 -18.25
N PRO A 85 -16.68 -1.63 -18.05
CA PRO A 85 -15.25 -1.46 -17.77
C PRO A 85 -14.51 -0.93 -19.00
N ALA A 86 -13.67 0.09 -18.80
CA ALA A 86 -12.80 0.64 -19.84
C ALA A 86 -11.41 1.00 -19.29
N GLY A 87 -10.36 0.59 -20.01
CA GLY A 87 -8.97 0.86 -19.61
C GLY A 87 -8.42 -0.14 -18.57
N ALA A 88 -7.33 0.24 -17.92
CA ALA A 88 -6.63 -0.60 -16.95
C ALA A 88 -6.89 -0.12 -15.51
N PRO A 89 -7.09 -1.03 -14.53
CA PRO A 89 -7.29 -0.63 -13.14
C PRO A 89 -6.08 0.11 -12.56
N GLU A 90 -4.86 -0.17 -13.03
CA GLU A 90 -3.65 0.56 -12.65
C GLU A 90 -3.73 2.04 -13.05
N TYR A 91 -4.24 2.34 -14.23
CA TYR A 91 -4.38 3.71 -14.73
C TYR A 91 -5.37 4.51 -13.88
N TRP A 92 -6.56 3.95 -13.61
CA TRP A 92 -7.55 4.63 -12.77
C TRP A 92 -7.10 4.75 -11.33
N GLY A 93 -6.46 3.70 -10.79
CA GLY A 93 -5.85 3.75 -9.46
C GLY A 93 -4.80 4.87 -9.35
N GLN A 94 -3.99 5.09 -10.40
CA GLN A 94 -2.97 6.14 -10.39
C GLN A 94 -3.65 7.51 -10.33
N LYS A 95 -4.69 7.75 -11.13
CA LYS A 95 -5.45 9.01 -11.07
C LYS A 95 -6.04 9.29 -9.69
N ILE A 96 -6.65 8.27 -9.06
CA ILE A 96 -7.22 8.39 -7.71
C ILE A 96 -6.12 8.69 -6.68
N LEU A 97 -4.99 7.97 -6.72
CA LEU A 97 -3.88 8.21 -5.80
C LEU A 97 -3.25 9.59 -6.01
N GLN A 98 -3.13 10.06 -7.25
CA GLN A 98 -2.64 11.40 -7.55
C GLN A 98 -3.55 12.47 -6.94
N ARG A 99 -4.87 12.32 -7.11
CA ARG A 99 -5.86 13.19 -6.47
C ARG A 99 -5.72 13.15 -4.94
N ALA A 100 -5.66 11.96 -4.36
CA ALA A 100 -5.53 11.80 -2.91
C ALA A 100 -4.26 12.48 -2.39
N LEU A 101 -3.12 12.36 -3.10
CA LEU A 101 -1.87 13.02 -2.77
C LEU A 101 -2.01 14.55 -2.77
N LEU A 102 -2.63 15.12 -3.80
CA LEU A 102 -2.84 16.57 -3.90
C LEU A 102 -3.81 17.09 -2.82
N SER A 103 -4.91 16.37 -2.59
CA SER A 103 -5.87 16.68 -1.52
C SER A 103 -5.20 16.65 -0.14
N GLN A 104 -4.37 15.64 0.10
CA GLN A 104 -3.64 15.52 1.35
C GLN A 104 -2.57 16.61 1.51
N ALA A 105 -1.89 17.02 0.44
CA ALA A 105 -0.97 18.14 0.48
C ALA A 105 -1.68 19.45 0.85
N ALA A 106 -2.85 19.71 0.28
CA ALA A 106 -3.68 20.86 0.62
C ALA A 106 -4.14 20.82 2.09
N SER A 107 -4.57 19.65 2.58
CA SER A 107 -4.94 19.46 4.00
C SER A 107 -3.78 19.71 4.96
N VAL A 108 -2.57 19.25 4.60
CA VAL A 108 -1.36 19.52 5.39
C VAL A 108 -1.02 21.00 5.42
N ALA A 109 -1.12 21.70 4.28
CA ALA A 109 -0.88 23.14 4.21
C ALA A 109 -1.86 23.90 5.12
N ALA A 110 -3.17 23.63 5.00
CA ALA A 110 -4.20 24.26 5.83
C ALA A 110 -3.99 23.98 7.33
N ARG A 111 -3.51 22.79 7.68
CA ARG A 111 -3.21 22.44 9.08
C ARG A 111 -2.01 23.20 9.64
N ILE A 112 -0.96 23.39 8.84
CA ILE A 112 0.20 24.18 9.25
C ILE A 112 -0.21 25.64 9.39
N GLU A 113 -0.99 26.17 8.44
CA GLU A 113 -1.53 27.53 8.51
C GLU A 113 -2.34 27.76 9.78
N ALA A 114 -3.25 26.83 10.13
CA ALA A 114 -4.03 26.90 11.37
C ALA A 114 -3.14 26.93 12.63
N LEU A 115 -2.07 26.13 12.67
CA LEU A 115 -1.10 26.15 13.78
C LEU A 115 -0.33 27.48 13.85
N THR A 116 -0.04 28.12 12.71
CA THR A 116 0.65 29.42 12.69
C THR A 116 -0.25 30.61 12.99
N ALA A 117 -1.56 30.49 12.71
CA ALA A 117 -2.53 31.54 12.94
C ALA A 117 -3.01 31.60 14.40
N ASP A 118 -2.88 30.51 15.16
CA ASP A 118 -3.30 30.43 16.56
C ASP A 118 -2.24 31.04 17.51
N PRO A 119 -2.54 32.17 18.20
CA PRO A 119 -1.61 32.80 19.12
C PRO A 119 -1.26 31.94 20.35
N ALA A 120 -2.08 30.93 20.67
CA ALA A 120 -1.83 30.01 21.78
C ALA A 120 -0.88 28.86 21.41
N THR A 121 -0.54 28.71 20.12
CA THR A 121 0.33 27.63 19.66
C THR A 121 1.79 27.92 20.03
N SER A 122 2.36 27.08 20.88
CA SER A 122 3.79 27.13 21.20
C SER A 122 4.67 26.65 20.04
N VAL A 123 5.93 27.11 19.99
CA VAL A 123 6.92 26.68 18.98
C VAL A 123 7.08 25.15 18.96
N HIS A 124 7.04 24.50 20.12
CA HIS A 124 7.11 23.04 20.22
C HIS A 124 5.89 22.35 19.60
N GLN A 125 4.69 22.88 19.82
CA GLN A 125 3.45 22.37 19.22
C GLN A 125 3.45 22.56 17.71
N LEU A 126 3.89 23.73 17.22
CA LEU A 126 4.07 23.99 15.80
C LEU A 126 5.01 22.96 15.16
N ALA A 127 6.22 22.81 15.71
CA ALA A 127 7.22 21.88 15.17
C ALA A 127 6.75 20.41 15.19
N THR A 128 6.06 20.00 16.24
CA THR A 128 5.57 18.61 16.37
C THR A 128 4.33 18.36 15.52
N GLY A 129 3.41 19.32 15.46
CA GLY A 129 2.21 19.28 14.63
C GLY A 129 2.55 19.23 13.14
N SER A 130 3.45 20.09 12.67
CA SER A 130 3.89 20.12 11.27
C SER A 130 4.61 18.83 10.87
N ARG A 131 5.51 18.30 11.72
CA ARG A 131 6.18 17.01 11.45
C ARG A 131 5.17 15.86 11.31
N ARG A 132 4.17 15.81 12.19
CA ARG A 132 3.11 14.79 12.13
C ARG A 132 2.28 14.93 10.85
N ALA A 133 1.91 16.14 10.46
CA ALA A 133 1.16 16.39 9.23
C ALA A 133 1.95 15.95 7.98
N LEU A 134 3.24 16.30 7.92
CA LEU A 134 4.14 15.93 6.82
C LEU A 134 4.43 14.42 6.76
N ALA A 135 4.46 13.72 7.90
CA ALA A 135 4.65 12.28 7.94
C ALA A 135 3.52 11.53 7.20
N ALA A 136 2.27 11.98 7.37
CA ALA A 136 1.14 11.41 6.64
C ALA A 136 1.30 11.60 5.12
N LEU A 137 1.68 12.81 4.68
CA LEU A 137 1.91 13.11 3.27
C LEU A 137 3.04 12.27 2.67
N SER A 138 4.10 12.04 3.44
CA SER A 138 5.25 11.23 3.03
C SER A 138 4.86 9.77 2.76
N SER A 139 3.92 9.21 3.53
CA SER A 139 3.37 7.88 3.29
C SER A 139 2.66 7.79 1.93
N THR A 140 1.78 8.74 1.62
CA THR A 140 1.07 8.78 0.32
C THR A 140 2.02 9.02 -0.84
N ARG A 141 3.04 9.86 -0.65
CA ARG A 141 4.12 10.04 -1.64
C ARG A 141 4.91 8.74 -1.89
N ALA A 142 5.19 7.95 -0.86
CA ALA A 142 5.86 6.66 -1.04
C ALA A 142 5.00 5.69 -1.88
N ARG A 143 3.68 5.66 -1.64
CA ARG A 143 2.74 4.87 -2.46
C ARG A 143 2.71 5.36 -3.91
N TRP A 144 2.78 6.67 -4.13
CA TRP A 144 2.84 7.26 -5.47
C TRP A 144 4.09 6.80 -6.24
N TYR A 145 5.25 6.76 -5.58
CA TYR A 145 6.46 6.20 -6.20
C TYR A 145 6.29 4.73 -6.57
N LEU A 146 5.70 3.91 -5.69
CA LEU A 146 5.42 2.50 -6.03
C LEU A 146 4.45 2.36 -7.21
N ALA A 147 3.47 3.25 -7.32
CA ALA A 147 2.49 3.24 -8.40
C ALA A 147 3.10 3.61 -9.77
N THR A 148 4.15 4.42 -9.78
CA THR A 148 4.76 5.00 -10.99
C THR A 148 6.11 4.40 -11.35
N SER A 149 6.74 3.65 -10.44
CA SER A 149 7.95 2.90 -10.74
C SER A 149 7.59 1.70 -11.59
N ASP A 150 8.14 1.63 -12.80
CA ASP A 150 7.95 0.48 -13.67
C ASP A 150 8.53 -0.79 -13.02
N PRO A 151 7.90 -1.97 -13.11
CA PRO A 151 8.45 -3.22 -12.58
C PRO A 151 9.77 -3.65 -13.23
N VAL A 152 10.20 -2.99 -14.31
CA VAL A 152 11.35 -3.38 -15.13
C VAL A 152 12.69 -2.91 -14.53
N GLU A 153 12.70 -1.90 -13.66
CA GLU A 153 13.96 -1.36 -13.09
C GLU A 153 14.44 -2.09 -11.82
N GLY A 154 13.68 -3.03 -11.28
CA GLY A 154 14.10 -3.87 -10.14
C GLY A 154 15.15 -4.94 -10.47
N ALA A 155 15.43 -5.19 -11.75
CA ALA A 155 16.39 -6.21 -12.19
C ALA A 155 17.84 -5.70 -12.31
N LEU A 156 18.08 -4.38 -12.25
CA LEU A 156 19.41 -3.80 -12.15
C LEU A 156 19.72 -3.41 -10.71
N VAL A 157 19.77 -4.41 -9.83
CA VAL A 157 20.63 -4.28 -8.64
C VAL A 157 22.06 -4.35 -9.17
N PRO A 158 22.90 -3.30 -9.05
CA PRO A 158 24.33 -3.50 -9.25
C PRO A 158 24.75 -4.47 -8.15
N GLN A 159 25.03 -5.71 -8.52
CA GLN A 159 25.71 -6.67 -7.66
C GLN A 159 26.99 -5.97 -7.20
N SER A 160 26.98 -5.47 -5.97
CA SER A 160 28.17 -4.96 -5.32
C SER A 160 29.15 -6.13 -5.32
N THR A 161 30.12 -6.03 -6.21
CA THR A 161 31.18 -7.01 -6.38
C THR A 161 31.84 -7.21 -5.03
N ALA A 162 31.78 -8.45 -4.57
CA ALA A 162 32.42 -8.90 -3.35
C ALA A 162 33.87 -8.39 -3.29
N SER A 163 34.14 -7.43 -2.39
CA SER A 163 35.49 -7.28 -1.84
C SER A 163 35.70 -8.44 -0.87
N ARG A 164 36.07 -9.59 -1.45
CA ARG A 164 36.59 -10.75 -0.75
C ARG A 164 37.94 -10.33 -0.15
N ILE A 165 37.92 -9.81 1.07
CA ILE A 165 39.14 -9.57 1.85
C ILE A 165 39.81 -10.94 2.07
N PRO A 166 41.05 -11.16 1.61
CA PRO A 166 41.74 -12.42 1.88
C PRO A 166 42.13 -12.45 3.36
N SER A 167 41.59 -13.44 4.09
CA SER A 167 42.02 -13.73 5.46
C SER A 167 43.45 -14.26 5.42
N VAL A 168 44.38 -13.46 5.94
CA VAL A 168 45.78 -13.83 6.14
C VAL A 168 45.83 -14.95 7.18
N ARG A 169 46.18 -16.17 6.74
CA ARG A 169 46.52 -17.29 7.63
C ARG A 169 47.88 -17.02 8.25
N ASN A 170 47.92 -16.78 9.56
CA ASN A 170 49.15 -16.87 10.35
C ASN A 170 49.51 -18.35 10.58
N PRO A 171 50.74 -18.79 10.28
CA PRO A 171 51.24 -20.07 10.73
C PRO A 171 52.19 -19.85 11.91
N THR A 172 51.89 -20.41 13.08
CA THR A 172 52.97 -20.79 14.02
C THR A 172 52.50 -21.89 14.96
N ALA A 173 53.06 -23.09 14.75
CA ALA A 173 53.28 -24.07 15.81
C ALA A 173 54.64 -23.73 16.48
N PRO A 174 54.94 -24.21 17.71
CA PRO A 174 55.40 -25.60 17.83
C PRO A 174 54.99 -26.37 19.12
N ALA A 175 54.89 -27.68 18.92
CA ALA A 175 55.29 -28.85 19.74
C ALA A 175 55.32 -28.84 21.29
N GLY A 176 54.48 -29.73 21.88
CA GLY A 176 54.77 -30.72 22.95
C GLY A 176 55.15 -30.27 24.37
N PRO A 177 55.05 -31.12 25.44
CA PRO A 177 54.93 -32.59 25.43
C PRO A 177 53.80 -33.19 26.33
N ALA A 178 53.75 -34.52 26.30
CA ALA A 178 52.73 -35.43 26.83
C ALA A 178 52.57 -35.54 28.36
N ALA A 179 51.38 -35.96 28.82
CA ALA A 179 51.22 -36.80 30.01
C ALA A 179 49.84 -37.51 30.08
N ARG A 180 49.89 -38.84 29.84
CA ARG A 180 49.25 -39.96 30.56
C ARG A 180 47.78 -39.91 31.03
N THR A 181 47.02 -40.88 30.51
CA THR A 181 45.80 -41.52 31.04
C THR A 181 45.96 -42.04 32.48
N PRO A 182 44.87 -42.15 33.27
CA PRO A 182 44.16 -43.44 33.36
C PRO A 182 42.62 -43.29 33.44
N ALA A 183 41.87 -44.14 32.73
CA ALA A 183 41.14 -45.32 33.22
C ALA A 183 39.78 -45.04 33.91
N ARG A 184 38.71 -45.39 33.18
CA ARG A 184 37.34 -45.68 33.65
C ARG A 184 37.34 -47.08 34.30
N PRO A 185 36.55 -47.39 35.35
CA PRO A 185 35.14 -47.80 35.24
C PRO A 185 34.31 -47.23 36.43
N GLY A 186 32.99 -47.27 36.53
CA GLY A 186 31.89 -47.93 35.86
C GLY A 186 30.61 -47.71 36.70
N ARG A 187 29.45 -47.92 36.06
CA ARG A 187 28.08 -48.06 36.60
C ARG A 187 27.51 -47.01 37.57
#